data_AF-A0A0F9FW91-F1
#
_entry.id   AF-A0A0F9FW91-F1
#
_cell.length_a   1.000
_cell.length_b   1.000
_cell.length_c   1.000
_cell.angle_alpha   90.00
_cell.angle_beta   90.00
_cell.angle_gamma   90.00
#
_symmetry.space_group_name_H-M   'P 1'
#
loop_
_entity.id
_entity.type
_entity.pdbx_description
1 polymer ?
#
loop_
_entity_poly.entity_id
_entity_poly.type
_entity_poly.pdbx_seq_one_letter_code
_entity_poly.pdbx_strand_id
1 'polypeptide(L)'
;MPYKSIEDERRYHREWARKHYVPVADLSSDAHQARLEAHRHYKKRNLEARRKYYRKLRQDVLTAYGRICVCCGELHEEFLTMDHINGGGRKERKKYSGGGFYASLRSRGFPKDDYRLLCMNCNLSFGRYGYCPHKSLQEKKPVV
;
A
#
# COMPACT_ATOMS: atom_id res chain seq x y z
N MET A 1 2.75 13.81 34.47
CA MET A 1 2.49 12.36 34.36
C MET A 1 2.54 11.76 35.77
N PRO A 2 1.61 10.90 36.20
CA PRO A 2 1.34 10.64 37.63
C PRO A 2 2.26 9.58 38.27
N TYR A 3 3.44 9.30 37.70
CA TYR A 3 4.35 8.26 38.18
C TYR A 3 5.69 8.84 38.62
N LYS A 4 6.23 8.33 39.74
CA LYS A 4 7.45 8.82 40.37
C LYS A 4 8.73 8.21 39.76
N SER A 5 8.62 7.08 39.03
CA SER A 5 9.72 6.45 38.29
C SER A 5 9.21 5.45 37.24
N ILE A 6 10.10 5.02 36.32
CA ILE A 6 9.80 3.98 35.30
C ILE A 6 9.43 2.64 35.94
N GLU A 7 10.00 2.32 37.11
CA GLU A 7 9.66 1.10 37.84
C GLU A 7 8.29 1.17 38.49
N ASP A 8 7.90 2.36 38.98
CA ASP A 8 6.56 2.60 39.52
C ASP A 8 5.49 2.51 38.44
N GLU A 9 5.77 3.04 37.25
CA GLU A 9 4.89 2.91 36.07
C GLU A 9 4.74 1.44 35.65
N ARG A 10 5.85 0.69 35.56
CA ARG A 10 5.83 -0.74 35.24
C ARG A 10 5.08 -1.58 36.27
N ARG A 11 5.23 -1.26 37.56
CA ARG A 11 4.52 -1.93 38.66
C ARG A 11 3.03 -1.65 38.60
N TYR A 12 2.65 -0.37 38.47
CA TYR A 12 1.26 0.04 38.30
C TYR A 12 0.59 -0.65 37.12
N HIS A 13 1.22 -0.65 35.94
CA HIS A 13 0.65 -1.31 34.76
C HIS A 13 0.56 -2.84 34.91
N ARG A 14 1.50 -3.47 35.64
CA ARG A 14 1.46 -4.91 35.91
C ARG A 14 0.33 -5.29 36.88
N GLU A 15 0.15 -4.49 37.94
CA GLU A 15 -0.94 -4.68 38.91
C GLU A 15 -2.31 -4.37 38.31
N TRP A 16 -2.40 -3.29 37.54
CA TRP A 16 -3.60 -2.93 36.79
C TRP A 16 -3.98 -4.02 35.79
N ALA A 17 -3.00 -4.51 35.01
CA ALA A 17 -3.22 -5.60 34.07
C ALA A 17 -3.65 -6.87 34.80
N ARG A 18 -3.06 -7.23 35.95
CA ARG A 18 -3.47 -8.40 36.74
C ARG A 18 -4.89 -8.25 37.31
N LYS A 19 -5.25 -7.07 37.82
CA LYS A 19 -6.57 -6.78 38.43
C LYS A 19 -7.68 -6.69 37.39
N HIS A 20 -7.35 -6.25 36.18
CA HIS A 20 -8.29 -6.10 35.07
C HIS A 20 -8.07 -7.13 33.95
N TYR A 21 -7.29 -8.18 34.22
CA TYR A 21 -7.09 -9.29 33.30
C TYR A 21 -8.38 -10.09 33.22
N VAL A 22 -9.02 -10.04 32.06
CA VAL A 22 -10.12 -10.94 31.70
C VAL A 22 -9.52 -12.05 30.83
N PRO A 23 -9.57 -13.32 31.26
CA PRO A 23 -9.16 -14.42 30.40
C PRO A 23 -9.90 -14.33 29.06
N VAL A 24 -9.19 -14.45 27.94
CA VAL A 24 -9.81 -14.44 26.61
C VAL A 24 -10.83 -15.57 26.41
N ALA A 25 -10.84 -16.57 27.29
CA ALA A 25 -11.84 -17.62 27.35
C ALA A 25 -13.20 -17.18 27.95
N ASP A 26 -13.22 -16.13 28.79
CA ASP A 26 -14.45 -15.60 29.44
C ASP A 26 -15.14 -14.51 28.59
N LEU A 27 -14.48 -14.01 27.55
CA LEU A 27 -15.17 -13.33 26.45
C LEU A 27 -15.91 -14.41 25.66
N SER A 28 -17.21 -14.57 25.87
CA SER A 28 -17.98 -15.69 25.30
C SER A 28 -17.61 -15.93 23.83
N SER A 29 -17.26 -17.19 23.53
CA SER A 29 -16.97 -17.64 22.17
C SER A 29 -18.06 -17.13 21.21
N ASP A 30 -19.31 -17.10 21.63
CA ASP A 30 -20.45 -16.66 20.82
C ASP A 30 -20.39 -15.17 20.46
N ALA A 31 -20.01 -14.27 21.38
CA ALA A 31 -19.85 -12.86 21.07
C ALA A 31 -18.63 -12.62 20.15
N HIS A 32 -17.58 -13.42 20.32
CA HIS A 32 -16.43 -13.40 19.42
C HIS A 32 -16.79 -13.92 18.02
N GLN A 33 -17.49 -15.06 17.92
CA GLN A 33 -17.96 -15.65 16.66
C GLN A 33 -18.95 -14.72 15.97
N ALA A 34 -19.93 -14.18 16.68
CA ALA A 34 -20.88 -13.21 16.14
C ALA A 34 -20.15 -11.96 15.61
N ARG A 35 -19.11 -11.48 16.29
CA ARG A 35 -18.26 -10.37 15.79
C ARG A 35 -17.50 -10.76 14.52
N LEU A 36 -16.93 -11.97 14.46
CA LEU A 36 -16.23 -12.46 13.27
C LEU A 36 -17.18 -12.62 12.07
N GLU A 37 -18.37 -13.14 12.30
CA GLU A 37 -19.44 -13.29 11.30
C GLU A 37 -19.93 -11.93 10.81
N ALA A 38 -20.27 -11.01 11.73
CA ALA A 38 -20.66 -9.65 11.38
C ALA A 38 -19.56 -8.94 10.57
N HIS A 39 -18.29 -9.13 10.94
CA HIS A 39 -17.15 -8.61 10.19
C HIS A 39 -16.99 -9.25 8.81
N ARG A 40 -17.24 -10.56 8.65
CA ARG A 40 -17.30 -11.24 7.34
C ARG A 40 -18.41 -10.66 6.47
N HIS A 41 -19.63 -10.52 7.01
CA HIS A 41 -20.76 -9.93 6.30
C HIS A 41 -20.49 -8.48 5.89
N TYR A 42 -19.93 -7.67 6.80
CA TYR A 42 -19.51 -6.31 6.49
C TYR A 42 -18.47 -6.26 5.37
N LYS A 43 -17.41 -7.08 5.45
CA LYS A 43 -16.38 -7.17 4.39
C LYS A 43 -16.97 -7.59 3.05
N LYS A 44 -17.90 -8.55 3.04
CA LYS A 44 -18.57 -9.01 1.82
C LYS A 44 -19.41 -7.89 1.21
N ARG A 45 -20.22 -7.20 2.01
CA ARG A 45 -21.10 -6.11 1.56
C ARG A 45 -20.32 -4.92 1.01
N ASN A 46 -19.13 -4.66 1.55
CA ASN A 46 -18.34 -3.49 1.18
C ASN A 46 -17.26 -3.77 0.10
N LEU A 47 -17.16 -5.01 -0.38
CA LEU A 47 -16.11 -5.41 -1.33
C LEU A 47 -16.25 -4.71 -2.68
N GLU A 48 -17.48 -4.60 -3.21
CA GLU A 48 -17.75 -3.97 -4.50
C GLU A 48 -17.49 -2.47 -4.46
N ALA A 49 -17.98 -1.78 -3.42
CA ALA A 49 -17.71 -0.36 -3.20
C ALA A 49 -16.20 -0.09 -3.11
N ARG A 50 -15.45 -0.95 -2.38
CA ARG A 50 -14.00 -0.86 -2.28
C ARG A 50 -13.30 -1.09 -3.63
N ARG A 51 -13.75 -2.07 -4.42
CA ARG A 51 -13.22 -2.32 -5.78
C ARG A 51 -13.48 -1.11 -6.68
N LYS A 52 -14.69 -0.54 -6.66
CA LYS A 52 -15.05 0.66 -7.43
C LYS A 52 -14.19 1.86 -7.04
N TYR A 53 -14.00 2.09 -5.75
CA TYR A 53 -13.14 3.15 -5.23
C TYR A 53 -11.68 2.96 -5.67
N TYR A 54 -11.14 1.75 -5.55
CA TYR A 54 -9.78 1.45 -5.99
C TYR A 54 -9.59 1.66 -7.49
N ARG A 55 -10.55 1.24 -8.33
CA ARG A 55 -10.51 1.50 -9.78
C ARG A 55 -10.47 2.99 -10.07
N LYS A 56 -11.28 3.79 -9.38
CA LYS A 56 -11.28 5.25 -9.52
C LYS A 56 -9.92 5.85 -9.16
N LEU A 57 -9.37 5.48 -8.00
CA LEU A 57 -8.04 5.94 -7.58
C LEU A 57 -6.95 5.54 -8.58
N ARG A 58 -7.01 4.32 -9.12
CA ARG A 58 -6.07 3.89 -10.15
C ARG A 58 -6.18 4.77 -11.40
N GLN A 59 -7.38 5.06 -11.87
CA GLN A 59 -7.62 5.94 -13.01
C GLN A 59 -7.09 7.35 -12.74
N ASP A 60 -7.39 7.94 -11.58
CA ASP A 60 -6.88 9.25 -11.16
C ASP A 60 -5.33 9.29 -11.24
N VAL A 61 -4.67 8.23 -10.76
CA VAL A 61 -3.21 8.08 -10.84
C VAL A 61 -2.75 7.95 -12.29
N LEU A 62 -3.31 7.03 -13.08
CA LEU A 62 -2.89 6.84 -14.47
C LEU A 62 -3.01 8.15 -15.27
N THR A 63 -4.13 8.86 -15.14
CA THR A 63 -4.34 10.18 -15.75
C THR A 63 -3.30 11.18 -15.30
N ALA A 64 -3.06 11.30 -14.00
CA ALA A 64 -2.10 12.27 -13.48
C ALA A 64 -0.69 12.02 -14.02
N TYR A 65 -0.28 10.76 -14.20
CA TYR A 65 1.07 10.39 -14.67
C TYR A 65 1.15 10.07 -16.18
N GLY A 66 0.12 10.44 -16.96
CA GLY A 66 0.16 10.44 -18.43
C GLY A 66 -0.21 9.13 -19.13
N ARG A 67 -0.63 8.08 -18.40
CA ARG A 67 -1.11 6.79 -18.96
C ARG A 67 -0.11 6.11 -19.91
N ILE A 68 1.19 6.34 -19.72
CA ILE A 68 2.25 5.77 -20.57
C ILE A 68 3.47 5.37 -19.73
N CYS A 69 4.07 4.23 -20.06
CA CYS A 69 5.36 3.86 -19.50
C CYS A 69 6.44 4.83 -19.99
N VAL A 70 7.05 5.59 -19.08
CA VAL A 70 8.10 6.57 -19.42
C VAL A 70 9.41 5.95 -19.92
N CYS A 71 9.53 4.61 -19.90
CA CYS A 71 10.72 3.91 -20.36
C CYS A 71 10.57 3.33 -21.77
N CYS A 72 9.46 2.63 -22.06
CA CYS A 72 9.30 1.87 -23.30
C CYS A 72 8.06 2.28 -24.12
N GLY A 73 7.26 3.22 -23.62
CA GLY A 73 6.07 3.70 -24.33
C GLY A 73 4.86 2.78 -24.28
N GLU A 74 4.84 1.77 -23.40
CA GLU A 74 3.64 0.94 -23.18
C GLU A 74 2.42 1.81 -22.80
N LEU A 75 1.28 1.52 -23.42
CA LEU A 75 0.02 2.27 -23.30
C LEU A 75 -1.10 1.46 -22.63
N HIS A 76 -1.00 0.13 -22.61
CA HIS A 76 -2.03 -0.72 -22.01
C HIS A 76 -2.02 -0.56 -20.49
N GLU A 77 -3.08 0.01 -19.95
CA GLU A 77 -3.20 0.36 -18.54
C GLU A 77 -3.03 -0.84 -17.61
N GLU A 78 -3.37 -2.04 -18.07
CA GLU A 78 -3.23 -3.31 -17.37
C GLU A 78 -1.77 -3.62 -17.03
N PHE A 79 -0.84 -3.18 -17.89
CA PHE A 79 0.59 -3.39 -17.69
C PHE A 79 1.25 -2.26 -16.91
N LEU A 80 0.56 -1.13 -16.71
CA LEU A 80 1.10 0.05 -16.06
C LEU A 80 1.10 -0.06 -14.53
N THR A 81 2.18 0.42 -13.94
CA THR A 81 2.44 0.38 -12.50
C THR A 81 3.24 1.60 -12.05
N MET A 82 3.13 1.91 -10.76
CA MET A 82 3.87 3.02 -10.14
C MET A 82 5.25 2.53 -9.72
N ASP A 83 6.26 3.33 -10.05
CA ASP A 83 7.65 3.14 -9.63
C ASP A 83 8.14 4.34 -8.81
N HIS A 84 9.05 4.07 -7.89
CA HIS A 84 9.66 5.06 -7.03
C HIS A 84 11.00 5.49 -7.61
N ILE A 85 11.09 6.73 -8.09
CA ILE A 85 12.30 7.26 -8.74
C ILE A 85 13.51 7.16 -7.81
N ASN A 86 13.32 7.52 -6.54
CA ASN A 86 14.34 7.52 -5.50
C ASN A 86 14.36 6.22 -4.65
N GLY A 87 13.69 5.17 -5.12
CA GLY A 87 13.50 3.94 -4.37
C GLY A 87 12.59 4.11 -3.15
N GLY A 88 12.73 3.25 -2.13
CA GLY A 88 11.90 3.35 -0.91
C GLY A 88 10.53 2.67 -0.97
N GLY A 89 10.16 2.06 -2.10
CA GLY A 89 8.90 1.33 -2.23
C GLY A 89 8.68 0.22 -1.19
N ARG A 90 9.74 -0.37 -0.64
CA ARG A 90 9.62 -1.33 0.47
C ARG A 90 9.10 -0.69 1.75
N LYS A 91 9.56 0.51 2.09
CA LYS A 91 9.09 1.26 3.27
C LYS A 91 7.64 1.70 3.04
N GLU A 92 7.32 2.17 1.84
CA GLU A 92 5.96 2.62 1.53
C GLU A 92 4.93 1.47 1.50
N ARG A 93 5.31 0.29 0.99
CA ARG A 93 4.46 -0.93 1.07
C ARG A 93 4.19 -1.39 2.50
N LYS A 94 5.07 -1.08 3.46
CA LYS A 94 4.82 -1.33 4.89
C LYS A 94 3.86 -0.31 5.49
N LYS A 95 3.88 0.94 4.97
CA LYS A 95 3.04 2.04 5.46
C LYS A 95 1.61 1.97 4.94
N TYR A 96 1.43 1.59 3.67
CA TYR A 96 0.12 1.54 3.03
C TYR A 96 -0.24 0.11 2.60
N SER A 97 -1.42 -0.35 3.01
CA SER A 97 -2.00 -1.61 2.55
C SER A 97 -3.08 -1.37 1.49
N GLY A 98 -3.13 -2.20 0.45
CA GLY A 98 -4.16 -2.15 -0.59
C GLY A 98 -4.20 -0.79 -1.31
N GLY A 99 -5.40 -0.21 -1.44
CA GLY A 99 -5.61 1.08 -2.12
C GLY A 99 -5.10 2.33 -1.39
N GLY A 100 -4.58 2.19 -0.17
CA GLY A 100 -4.11 3.32 0.64
C GLY A 100 -2.96 4.10 -0.03
N PHE A 101 -2.14 3.42 -0.82
CA PHE A 101 -1.05 4.07 -1.55
C PHE A 101 -1.56 5.07 -2.59
N TYR A 102 -2.51 4.68 -3.44
CA TYR A 102 -3.08 5.59 -4.44
C TYR A 102 -3.88 6.73 -3.80
N ALA A 103 -4.56 6.46 -2.67
CA ALA A 103 -5.21 7.51 -1.89
C ALA A 103 -4.19 8.53 -1.36
N SER A 104 -3.03 8.06 -0.87
CA SER A 104 -1.93 8.92 -0.45
C SER A 104 -1.39 9.78 -1.59
N LEU A 105 -1.17 9.19 -2.78
CA LEU A 105 -0.75 9.97 -3.95
C LEU A 105 -1.73 11.08 -4.30
N ARG A 106 -3.04 10.78 -4.30
CA ARG A 106 -4.09 11.76 -4.56
C ARG A 106 -4.10 12.88 -3.52
N SER A 107 -3.96 12.55 -2.24
CA SER A 107 -3.95 13.54 -1.15
C SER A 107 -2.73 14.48 -1.19
N ARG A 108 -1.63 14.04 -1.80
CA ARG A 108 -0.39 14.81 -1.96
C ARG A 108 -0.29 15.55 -3.29
N GLY A 109 -1.36 15.55 -4.11
CA GLY A 109 -1.34 16.23 -5.41
C GLY A 109 -0.49 15.53 -6.47
N PHE A 110 -0.29 14.21 -6.37
CA PHE A 110 0.44 13.40 -7.35
C PHE A 110 1.90 13.85 -7.61
N PRO A 111 2.79 13.78 -6.60
CA PRO A 111 4.16 14.29 -6.69
C PRO A 111 4.96 13.60 -7.82
N LYS A 112 5.32 14.37 -8.85
CA LYS A 112 6.00 13.85 -10.05
C LYS A 112 7.49 13.59 -9.87
N ASP A 113 8.10 14.25 -8.89
CA ASP A 113 9.54 14.14 -8.64
C ASP A 113 9.93 12.83 -7.94
N ASP A 114 8.99 12.21 -7.22
CA ASP A 114 9.23 10.99 -6.45
C ASP A 114 8.74 9.72 -7.16
N TYR A 115 7.81 9.87 -8.11
CA TYR A 115 7.12 8.75 -8.72
C TYR A 115 7.03 8.90 -10.23
N ARG A 116 7.14 7.76 -10.90
CA ARG A 116 6.90 7.65 -12.34
C ARG A 116 6.04 6.45 -12.64
N LEU A 117 5.53 6.44 -13.87
CA LEU A 117 4.68 5.39 -14.36
C LEU A 117 5.48 4.52 -15.34
N LEU A 118 5.54 3.21 -15.07
CA LEU A 118 6.29 2.22 -15.85
C LEU A 118 5.38 1.04 -16.19
N CYS A 119 5.75 0.25 -17.20
CA CYS A 119 5.16 -1.08 -17.34
C CYS A 119 5.78 -2.05 -16.32
N MET A 120 5.10 -3.16 -16.02
CA MET A 120 5.56 -4.16 -15.04
C MET A 120 6.97 -4.68 -15.34
N ASN A 121 7.30 -4.89 -16.63
CA ASN A 121 8.63 -5.36 -17.03
C ASN A 121 9.72 -4.31 -16.79
N CYS A 122 9.45 -3.03 -17.12
CA CYS A 122 10.39 -1.95 -16.86
C CYS A 122 10.59 -1.74 -15.35
N ASN A 123 9.50 -1.73 -14.57
CA ASN A 123 9.56 -1.62 -13.11
C ASN A 123 10.39 -2.77 -12.49
N LEU A 124 10.12 -4.01 -12.92
CA LEU A 124 10.88 -5.18 -12.48
C LEU A 124 12.37 -5.03 -12.80
N SER A 125 12.70 -4.60 -14.01
CA SER A 125 14.08 -4.44 -14.46
C SER A 125 14.83 -3.40 -13.61
N PHE A 126 14.24 -2.21 -13.39
CA PHE A 126 14.83 -1.20 -12.51
C PHE A 126 14.97 -1.70 -11.07
N GLY A 127 13.95 -2.36 -10.53
CA GLY A 127 13.98 -2.88 -9.17
C GLY A 127 14.96 -4.02 -8.95
N ARG A 128 15.20 -4.87 -9.95
CA ARG A 128 16.07 -6.05 -9.84
C ARG A 128 17.52 -5.78 -10.26
N TYR A 129 17.71 -5.01 -11.32
CA TYR A 129 19.01 -4.82 -11.97
C TYR A 129 19.51 -3.37 -11.92
N GLY A 130 18.68 -2.41 -11.49
CA GLY A 130 19.02 -0.99 -11.46
C GLY A 130 18.92 -0.28 -12.81
N TYR A 131 18.65 -1.00 -13.91
CA TYR A 131 18.49 -0.43 -15.24
C TYR A 131 17.39 -1.16 -16.03
N CYS A 132 16.98 -0.59 -17.17
CA CYS A 132 16.06 -1.24 -18.11
C CYS A 132 16.73 -1.41 -19.48
N PRO A 133 16.73 -2.62 -20.07
CA PRO A 133 17.31 -2.88 -21.38
C PRO A 133 16.77 -2.00 -22.51
N HIS A 134 15.52 -1.52 -22.41
CA HIS A 134 14.97 -0.60 -23.41
C HIS A 134 15.77 0.69 -23.55
N LYS A 135 16.43 1.18 -22.48
CA LYS A 135 17.27 2.38 -22.57
C LYS A 135 18.62 2.10 -23.22
N SER A 136 19.20 0.91 -23.01
CA SER A 136 20.44 0.48 -23.68
C SER A 136 20.21 0.04 -25.13
N LEU A 137 19.00 -0.39 -25.48
CA LEU A 137 18.64 -0.81 -26.85
C LEU A 137 18.15 0.35 -27.73
N GLN A 138 17.91 1.54 -27.17
CA GLN A 138 17.52 2.72 -27.95
C GLN A 138 18.61 3.22 -28.91
N GLU A 139 19.87 2.79 -28.74
CA GLU A 139 20.96 3.01 -29.70
C GLU A 139 20.95 2.01 -30.88
N LYS A 140 20.13 0.96 -30.83
CA LYS A 140 20.03 -0.09 -31.84
C LYS A 140 18.58 -0.34 -32.23
N LYS A 141 17.88 0.68 -32.73
CA LYS A 141 16.67 0.40 -33.51
C LYS A 141 17.10 -0.14 -34.88
N PRO A 142 16.74 -1.37 -35.28
CA PRO A 142 16.82 -1.72 -36.69
C PRO A 142 15.86 -0.79 -37.44
N VAL A 143 16.40 -0.13 -38.45
CA VAL A 143 15.63 0.58 -39.46
C VAL A 143 14.72 -0.46 -40.10
N VAL A 144 13.41 -0.27 -39.95
CA VAL A 144 12.42 -0.99 -40.77
C VAL A 144 12.25 -0.19 -42.04
#